data_AF-A0A6A6QYN9-F1
#
_entry.id   AF-A0A6A6QYN9-F1
#
_cell.length_a   1.000
_cell.length_b   1.000
_cell.length_c   1.000
_cell.angle_alpha   90.00
_cell.angle_beta   90.00
_cell.angle_gamma   90.00
#
_symmetry.space_group_name_H-M   'P 1'
#
loop_
_entity.id
_entity.type
_entity.pdbx_description
1 polymer ?
#
loop_
_entity_poly.entity_id
_entity_poly.type
_entity_poly.pdbx_seq_one_letter_code
_entity_poly.pdbx_strand_id
1 'polypeptide(L)'
;MSGSTDGLVNLFDTRKPDEEEALYQVINHSSAIHHAGFLNETDIYALGTDETLSFYRLQSEDDSVVEPAPRVLGDVREGMGFEYVVKLMEVGGEACVVGGSHSSQHLDLIPLRRPTGDVPLDWTYDVEKRARLPGGHGEEIVRDVYSDMPSQTTYTCGEDGFVRAWKLADADEMEVSEGERLPSKKTKQEKKGDREERRKHKEKKKERFNPY
;
A
#
# COMPACT_ATOMS: atom_id res chain seq x y z
N MET A 1 -6.92 -8.00 -19.23
CA MET A 1 -5.65 -8.67 -18.87
C MET A 1 -5.91 -9.65 -17.75
N SER A 2 -5.25 -10.80 -17.77
CA SER A 2 -5.27 -11.79 -16.70
C SER A 2 -3.84 -12.25 -16.38
N GLY A 3 -3.58 -12.62 -15.12
CA GLY A 3 -2.35 -13.31 -14.72
C GLY A 3 -2.68 -14.65 -14.07
N SER A 4 -1.83 -15.65 -14.27
CA SER A 4 -2.04 -17.03 -13.78
C SER A 4 -0.84 -17.53 -12.97
N THR A 5 -1.07 -18.57 -12.16
CA THR A 5 -0.01 -19.22 -11.35
C THR A 5 0.94 -20.07 -12.20
N ASP A 6 0.64 -20.28 -13.48
CA ASP A 6 1.56 -20.88 -14.47
C ASP A 6 2.64 -19.89 -14.96
N GLY A 7 2.55 -18.62 -14.53
CA GLY A 7 3.47 -17.55 -14.89
C GLY A 7 3.16 -16.84 -16.20
N LEU A 8 1.97 -17.06 -16.76
CA LEU A 8 1.50 -16.36 -17.95
C LEU A 8 0.67 -15.12 -17.60
N VAL A 9 0.90 -14.05 -18.35
CA VAL A 9 0.04 -12.86 -18.39
C VAL A 9 -0.57 -12.77 -19.79
N ASN A 10 -1.90 -12.80 -19.87
CA ASN A 10 -2.64 -12.71 -21.14
C ASN A 10 -3.26 -11.32 -21.28
N LEU A 11 -3.02 -10.70 -22.43
CA LEU A 11 -3.60 -9.43 -22.83
C LEU A 11 -4.71 -9.71 -23.83
N PHE A 12 -5.83 -9.00 -23.68
CA PHE A 12 -7.01 -9.19 -24.51
C PHE A 12 -7.47 -7.87 -25.12
N ASP A 13 -7.80 -7.89 -26.40
CA ASP A 13 -8.52 -6.80 -27.08
C ASP A 13 -10.02 -7.02 -26.92
N THR A 14 -10.63 -6.25 -26.01
CA THR A 14 -12.07 -6.34 -25.68
C THR A 14 -12.98 -5.80 -26.78
N ARG A 15 -12.44 -5.26 -27.88
CA ARG A 15 -13.22 -4.89 -29.07
C ARG A 15 -13.60 -6.12 -29.91
N LYS A 16 -12.92 -7.25 -29.71
CA LYS A 16 -13.21 -8.52 -30.38
C LYS A 16 -14.29 -9.27 -29.59
N PRO A 17 -15.31 -9.81 -30.26
CA PRO A 17 -16.45 -10.45 -29.59
C PRO A 17 -16.16 -11.87 -29.10
N ASP A 18 -15.20 -12.56 -29.72
CA ASP A 18 -14.82 -13.94 -29.40
C ASP A 18 -13.57 -13.97 -28.53
N GLU A 19 -13.49 -14.92 -27.59
CA GLU A 19 -12.38 -15.03 -26.63
C GLU A 19 -11.05 -15.39 -27.32
N GLU A 20 -11.08 -16.31 -28.29
CA GLU A 20 -9.88 -16.75 -28.99
C GLU A 20 -9.33 -15.60 -29.85
N GLU A 21 -10.21 -14.85 -30.50
CA GLU A 21 -9.84 -13.65 -31.26
C GLU A 21 -9.44 -12.46 -30.38
N ALA A 22 -9.94 -12.41 -29.15
CA ALA A 22 -9.60 -11.36 -28.20
C ALA A 22 -8.18 -11.53 -27.66
N LEU A 23 -7.61 -12.74 -27.64
CA LEU A 23 -6.25 -12.97 -27.14
C LEU A 23 -5.23 -12.23 -28.02
N TYR A 24 -4.67 -11.16 -27.46
CA TYR A 24 -3.76 -10.26 -28.17
C TYR A 24 -2.30 -10.66 -28.01
N GLN A 25 -1.87 -10.92 -26.77
CA GLN A 25 -0.48 -11.20 -26.45
C GLN A 25 -0.41 -12.08 -25.20
N VAL A 26 0.54 -13.02 -25.21
CA VAL A 26 0.88 -13.86 -24.07
C VAL A 26 2.30 -13.51 -23.62
N ILE A 27 2.44 -13.09 -22.37
CA ILE A 27 3.73 -12.81 -21.73
C ILE A 27 4.05 -13.95 -20.79
N ASN A 28 5.27 -14.50 -20.90
CA ASN A 28 5.80 -15.47 -19.95
C ASN A 28 6.71 -14.76 -18.93
N HIS A 29 6.24 -14.63 -17.69
CA HIS A 29 7.00 -14.05 -16.58
C HIS A 29 7.95 -15.06 -15.91
N SER A 30 7.79 -16.36 -16.19
CA SER A 30 8.57 -17.46 -15.60
C SER A 30 8.43 -17.62 -14.08
N SER A 31 7.48 -16.91 -13.47
CA SER A 31 7.08 -17.04 -12.06
C SER A 31 5.58 -16.85 -11.93
N ALA A 32 4.95 -17.54 -10.98
CA ALA A 32 3.51 -17.45 -10.71
C ALA A 32 3.10 -15.99 -10.45
N ILE A 33 2.07 -15.51 -11.15
CA ILE A 33 1.71 -14.09 -11.10
C ILE A 33 1.03 -13.75 -9.79
N HIS A 34 1.61 -12.81 -9.06
CA HIS A 34 1.00 -12.17 -7.88
C HIS A 34 0.22 -10.91 -8.28
N HIS A 35 0.82 -10.04 -9.08
CA HIS A 35 0.19 -8.80 -9.54
C HIS A 35 0.70 -8.43 -10.93
N ALA A 36 -0.19 -7.96 -11.80
CA ALA A 36 0.19 -7.48 -13.13
C ALA A 36 -0.69 -6.29 -13.51
N GLY A 37 -0.13 -5.36 -14.27
CA GLY A 37 -0.77 -4.09 -14.55
C GLY A 37 -0.12 -3.34 -15.70
N PHE A 38 -0.82 -2.33 -16.20
CA PHE A 38 -0.25 -1.36 -17.10
C PHE A 38 0.40 -0.24 -16.28
N LEU A 39 1.59 0.20 -16.67
CA LEU A 39 2.23 1.42 -16.15
C LEU A 39 1.87 2.66 -16.97
N ASN A 40 1.54 2.43 -18.25
CA ASN A 40 1.04 3.41 -19.19
C ASN A 40 0.30 2.66 -20.32
N GLU A 41 -0.04 3.35 -21.40
CA GLU A 41 -0.77 2.76 -22.54
C GLU A 41 -0.06 1.56 -23.20
N THR A 42 1.26 1.42 -23.01
CA THR A 42 2.08 0.42 -23.72
C THR A 42 2.97 -0.43 -22.83
N ASP A 43 3.42 0.07 -21.68
CA ASP A 43 4.31 -0.67 -20.78
C ASP A 43 3.50 -1.42 -19.73
N ILE A 44 3.87 -2.68 -19.54
CA ILE A 44 3.21 -3.63 -18.65
C ILE A 44 4.22 -4.08 -17.60
N TYR A 45 3.78 -4.25 -16.36
CA TYR A 45 4.57 -4.92 -15.33
C TYR A 45 3.96 -6.26 -14.96
N ALA A 46 4.82 -7.19 -14.56
CA ALA A 46 4.42 -8.42 -13.87
C ALA A 46 5.29 -8.58 -12.63
N LEU A 47 4.61 -8.85 -11.51
CA LEU A 47 5.17 -9.15 -10.21
C LEU A 47 4.83 -10.60 -9.87
N GLY A 48 5.86 -11.42 -9.66
CA GLY A 48 5.75 -12.82 -9.25
C GLY A 48 5.44 -12.98 -7.76
N THR A 49 4.97 -14.16 -7.36
CA THR A 49 4.80 -14.55 -5.96
C THR A 49 6.12 -14.77 -5.22
N ASP A 50 7.23 -14.87 -5.95
CA ASP A 50 8.61 -14.89 -5.47
C ASP A 50 9.26 -13.49 -5.53
N GLU A 51 8.43 -12.44 -5.59
CA GLU A 51 8.83 -11.04 -5.58
C GLU A 51 9.69 -10.61 -6.78
N THR A 52 9.71 -11.41 -7.86
CA THR A 52 10.38 -10.99 -9.09
C THR A 52 9.57 -9.95 -9.84
N LEU A 53 10.18 -8.82 -10.21
CA LEU A 53 9.55 -7.77 -11.01
C LEU A 53 10.16 -7.71 -12.41
N SER A 54 9.30 -7.63 -13.43
CA SER A 54 9.74 -7.42 -14.81
C SER A 54 8.78 -6.50 -15.57
N PHE A 55 9.30 -5.82 -16.57
CA PHE A 55 8.56 -4.93 -17.45
C PHE A 55 8.60 -5.42 -18.90
N TYR A 56 7.46 -5.29 -19.57
CA TYR A 56 7.19 -5.76 -20.91
C TYR A 56 6.55 -4.64 -21.73
N ARG A 57 6.69 -4.74 -23.05
CA ARG A 57 6.02 -3.86 -24.00
C ARG A 57 4.82 -4.58 -24.60
N LEU A 58 3.71 -3.86 -24.72
CA LEU A 58 2.58 -4.26 -25.55
C LEU A 58 3.06 -4.35 -26.99
N GLN A 59 2.92 -5.52 -27.59
CA GLN A 59 3.35 -5.78 -28.97
C GLN A 59 2.62 -4.86 -29.96
N SER A 60 3.30 -4.44 -31.01
CA SER A 60 2.73 -3.76 -32.16
C SER A 60 1.93 -4.73 -33.04
N GLU A 61 0.87 -4.24 -33.70
CA GLU A 61 0.18 -4.98 -34.76
C GLU A 61 1.01 -5.05 -36.06
N ASP A 62 2.03 -4.19 -36.19
CA ASP A 62 2.96 -4.17 -37.32
C ASP A 62 4.15 -5.09 -37.05
N ASP A 63 4.16 -6.25 -37.70
CA ASP A 63 5.21 -7.27 -37.62
C ASP A 63 6.61 -6.78 -38.04
N SER A 64 6.72 -5.61 -38.68
CA SER A 64 8.01 -5.02 -39.02
C SER A 64 8.67 -4.29 -37.84
N VAL A 65 7.93 -4.04 -36.76
CA VAL A 65 8.43 -3.38 -35.55
C VAL A 65 9.22 -4.39 -34.72
N VAL A 66 10.47 -4.06 -34.43
CA VAL A 66 11.30 -4.85 -33.51
C VAL A 66 10.90 -4.52 -32.08
N GLU A 67 10.31 -5.51 -31.41
CA GLU A 67 9.89 -5.38 -30.02
C GLU A 67 11.10 -5.32 -29.07
N PRO A 68 11.08 -4.44 -28.05
CA PRO A 68 12.15 -4.38 -27.08
C PRO A 68 12.16 -5.65 -26.21
N ALA A 69 13.35 -6.09 -25.82
CA ALA A 69 13.50 -7.17 -24.86
C ALA A 69 12.90 -6.76 -23.50
N PRO A 70 12.28 -7.71 -22.75
CA PRO A 70 11.77 -7.41 -21.42
C PRO A 70 12.86 -6.88 -20.48
N ARG A 71 12.51 -5.89 -19.66
CA ARG A 71 13.38 -5.42 -18.58
C ARG A 71 13.11 -6.24 -17.33
N VAL A 72 14.02 -7.15 -17.02
CA VAL A 72 13.96 -7.98 -15.81
C VAL A 72 14.71 -7.29 -14.68
N LEU A 73 14.02 -6.97 -13.58
CA LEU A 73 14.65 -6.54 -12.33
C LEU A 73 14.99 -7.73 -11.42
N GLY A 74 14.26 -8.85 -11.56
CA GLY A 74 14.41 -10.02 -10.68
C GLY A 74 13.78 -9.76 -9.31
N ASP A 75 14.21 -10.51 -8.29
CA ASP A 75 13.76 -10.31 -6.91
C ASP A 75 14.15 -8.90 -6.43
N VAL A 76 13.15 -8.08 -6.12
CA VAL A 76 13.35 -6.67 -5.78
C VAL A 76 13.60 -6.43 -4.29
N ARG A 77 13.47 -7.45 -3.44
CA ARG A 77 13.50 -7.28 -1.98
C ARG A 77 14.82 -6.70 -1.49
N GLU A 78 15.94 -7.30 -1.86
CA GLU A 78 17.27 -6.85 -1.40
C GLU A 78 17.55 -5.42 -1.87
N GLY A 79 17.31 -5.14 -3.17
CA GLY A 79 17.57 -3.82 -3.76
C GLY A 79 16.69 -2.69 -3.21
N MET A 80 15.47 -3.01 -2.78
CA MET A 80 14.51 -2.05 -2.23
C MET A 80 14.49 -2.01 -0.69
N GLY A 81 15.15 -2.97 -0.03
CA GLY A 81 15.12 -3.13 1.42
C GLY A 81 13.76 -3.60 1.94
N PHE A 82 13.06 -4.44 1.17
CA PHE A 82 11.79 -5.05 1.57
C PHE A 82 12.03 -6.46 2.10
N GLU A 83 11.12 -6.93 2.96
CA GLU A 83 10.97 -8.36 3.26
C GLU A 83 9.87 -9.00 2.41
N TYR A 84 8.87 -8.21 2.01
CA TYR A 84 7.78 -8.61 1.12
C TYR A 84 7.33 -7.46 0.23
N VAL A 85 6.78 -7.79 -0.94
CA VAL A 85 6.19 -6.82 -1.88
C VAL A 85 4.68 -6.95 -1.84
N VAL A 86 3.97 -5.83 -1.67
CA VAL A 86 2.50 -5.80 -1.65
C VAL A 86 1.96 -5.74 -3.07
N LYS A 87 2.32 -4.71 -3.82
CA LYS A 87 1.93 -4.54 -5.23
C LYS A 87 2.66 -3.35 -5.86
N LEU A 88 2.39 -3.13 -7.15
CA LEU A 88 2.63 -1.85 -7.79
C LEU A 88 1.33 -1.06 -7.85
N MET A 89 1.42 0.26 -7.65
CA MET A 89 0.28 1.16 -7.73
C MET A 89 0.69 2.53 -8.24
N GLU A 90 -0.25 3.28 -8.80
CA GLU A 90 -0.04 4.68 -9.14
C GLU A 90 -0.41 5.58 -7.95
N VAL A 91 0.44 6.56 -7.66
CA VAL A 91 0.23 7.59 -6.64
C VAL A 91 0.59 8.93 -7.27
N GLY A 92 -0.40 9.81 -7.45
CA GLY A 92 -0.18 11.15 -7.99
C GLY A 92 0.43 11.18 -9.39
N GLY A 93 0.13 10.19 -10.24
CA GLY A 93 0.69 10.07 -11.58
C GLY A 93 2.06 9.40 -11.65
N GLU A 94 2.64 9.01 -10.51
CA GLU A 94 3.89 8.24 -10.42
C GLU A 94 3.58 6.79 -10.06
N ALA A 95 4.17 5.85 -10.80
CA ALA A 95 4.09 4.43 -10.44
C ALA A 95 5.05 4.15 -9.28
N CYS A 96 4.59 3.40 -8.27
CA CYS A 96 5.37 3.03 -7.10
C CYS A 96 5.35 1.52 -6.90
N VAL A 97 6.48 0.96 -6.49
CA VAL A 97 6.53 -0.38 -5.87
C VAL A 97 6.27 -0.20 -4.39
N VAL A 98 5.32 -0.95 -3.85
CA VAL A 98 4.99 -0.93 -2.42
C VAL A 98 5.43 -2.22 -1.80
N GLY A 99 6.26 -2.12 -0.77
CA GLY A 99 6.75 -3.27 -0.01
C GLY A 99 6.93 -2.90 1.45
N GLY A 100 7.09 -3.91 2.29
CA GLY A 100 7.20 -3.71 3.72
C GLY A 100 8.29 -4.53 4.36
N SER A 101 8.57 -4.20 5.62
CA SER A 101 9.40 -4.98 6.52
C SER A 101 8.60 -5.22 7.79
N HIS A 102 8.38 -6.49 8.08
CA HIS A 102 7.83 -6.97 9.34
C HIS A 102 8.83 -6.72 10.47
N SER A 103 10.11 -7.03 10.27
CA SER A 103 11.14 -6.91 11.32
C SER A 103 11.39 -5.46 11.75
N SER A 104 11.35 -4.53 10.80
CA SER A 104 11.56 -3.10 11.02
C SER A 104 10.24 -2.31 11.02
N GLN A 105 9.11 -2.99 11.02
CA GLN A 105 7.75 -2.47 11.19
C GLN A 105 7.48 -1.21 10.35
N HIS A 106 7.59 -1.32 9.03
CA HIS A 106 7.24 -0.21 8.13
C HIS A 106 6.70 -0.71 6.79
N LEU A 107 5.94 0.15 6.11
CA LEU A 107 5.60 0.01 4.71
C LEU A 107 6.24 1.17 3.95
N ASP A 108 6.84 0.89 2.81
CA ASP A 108 7.51 1.87 1.97
C ASP A 108 6.90 1.86 0.57
N LEU A 109 6.70 3.05 0.02
CA LEU A 109 6.34 3.28 -1.37
C LEU A 109 7.59 3.84 -2.06
N ILE A 110 8.15 3.08 -3.00
CA ILE A 110 9.34 3.47 -3.75
C ILE A 110 8.92 3.85 -5.18
N PRO A 111 9.13 5.11 -5.60
CA PRO A 111 8.75 5.54 -6.93
C PRO A 111 9.60 4.86 -8.00
N LEU A 112 8.93 4.46 -9.08
CA LEU A 112 9.53 4.02 -10.32
C LEU A 112 9.78 5.24 -11.22
N ARG A 113 11.00 5.34 -11.74
CA ARG A 113 11.35 6.32 -12.76
C ARG A 113 10.96 5.77 -14.13
N ARG A 114 10.11 6.53 -14.81
CA ARG A 114 9.73 6.28 -16.20
C ARG A 114 10.97 6.38 -17.11
N PRO A 115 11.08 5.54 -18.16
CA PRO A 115 12.12 5.69 -19.18
C PRO A 115 12.03 7.09 -19.83
N THR A 116 13.14 7.83 -19.85
CA THR A 116 13.22 9.21 -20.38
C THR A 116 14.19 9.38 -21.56
N GLY A 117 14.54 8.28 -22.24
CA GLY A 117 15.45 8.30 -23.39
C GLY A 117 15.16 7.22 -24.41
N ASP A 118 16.15 6.91 -25.24
CA ASP A 118 16.01 6.00 -26.39
C ASP A 118 15.97 4.51 -26.01
N VAL A 119 16.19 4.16 -24.74
CA VAL A 119 16.15 2.77 -24.26
C VAL A 119 14.72 2.45 -23.80
N PRO A 120 13.96 1.65 -24.55
CA PRO A 120 12.61 1.28 -24.15
C PRO A 120 12.66 0.42 -22.88
N LEU A 121 11.61 0.52 -22.06
CA LEU A 121 11.45 -0.27 -20.83
C LEU A 121 12.56 -0.08 -19.77
N ASP A 122 13.40 0.96 -19.85
CA ASP A 122 14.39 1.28 -18.81
C ASP A 122 13.75 1.86 -17.53
N TRP A 123 12.78 1.14 -17.00
CA TRP A 123 12.15 1.41 -15.72
C TRP A 123 13.16 1.11 -14.62
N THR A 124 13.37 2.10 -13.77
CA THR A 124 14.26 2.01 -12.60
C THR A 124 13.50 2.46 -11.36
N TYR A 125 14.08 2.28 -10.18
CA TYR A 125 13.49 2.70 -8.92
C TYR A 125 14.43 3.64 -8.16
N ASP A 126 13.86 4.48 -7.29
CA ASP A 126 14.61 5.45 -6.49
C ASP A 126 14.36 5.25 -5.00
N VAL A 127 15.22 4.45 -4.37
CA VAL A 127 15.18 4.13 -2.93
C VAL A 127 15.22 5.39 -2.06
N GLU A 128 15.95 6.42 -2.49
CA GLU A 128 16.13 7.66 -1.72
C GLU A 128 14.85 8.51 -1.68
N LYS A 129 13.94 8.32 -2.65
CA LYS A 129 12.65 9.00 -2.72
C LYS A 129 11.50 8.21 -2.09
N ARG A 130 11.80 7.19 -1.28
CA ARG A 130 10.78 6.38 -0.64
C ARG A 130 9.89 7.23 0.29
N ALA A 131 8.59 7.01 0.21
CA ALA A 131 7.65 7.46 1.22
C ALA A 131 7.43 6.33 2.22
N ARG A 132 7.76 6.56 3.49
CA ARG A 132 7.65 5.57 4.57
C ARG A 132 6.40 5.80 5.40
N LEU A 133 5.63 4.74 5.62
CA LEU A 133 4.54 4.64 6.57
C LEU A 133 5.08 3.94 7.84
N PRO A 134 5.52 4.71 8.86
CA PRO A 134 6.17 4.16 10.04
C PRO A 134 5.20 3.33 10.87
N GLY A 135 5.69 2.22 11.40
CA GLY A 135 4.89 1.28 12.18
C GLY A 135 4.04 0.35 11.32
N GLY A 136 3.73 0.68 10.05
CA GLY A 136 2.95 -0.16 9.14
C GLY A 136 1.73 -0.80 9.83
N HIS A 137 1.71 -2.14 9.86
CA HIS A 137 0.78 -2.97 10.64
C HIS A 137 1.49 -3.73 11.78
N GLY A 138 2.56 -3.14 12.34
CA GLY A 138 3.41 -3.72 13.36
C GLY A 138 4.22 -4.89 12.81
N GLU A 139 4.11 -6.03 13.48
CA GLU A 139 4.67 -7.32 13.10
C GLU A 139 3.72 -8.10 12.16
N GLU A 140 2.80 -7.46 11.46
CA GLU A 140 1.90 -8.15 10.53
C GLU A 140 2.10 -7.69 9.10
N ILE A 141 1.90 -8.61 8.15
CA ILE A 141 2.09 -8.32 6.72
C ILE A 141 0.95 -7.42 6.24
N VAL A 142 1.31 -6.36 5.52
CA VAL A 142 0.35 -5.54 4.77
C VAL A 142 -0.07 -6.29 3.52
N ARG A 143 -1.38 -6.52 3.35
CA ARG A 143 -1.95 -7.30 2.26
C ARG A 143 -2.44 -6.46 1.10
N ASP A 144 -2.86 -5.23 1.36
CA ASP A 144 -3.22 -4.29 0.30
C ASP A 144 -3.02 -2.83 0.72
N VAL A 145 -2.91 -1.97 -0.28
CA VAL A 145 -2.72 -0.53 -0.14
C VAL A 145 -3.54 0.22 -1.20
N TYR A 146 -4.16 1.33 -0.84
CA TYR A 146 -4.94 2.14 -1.78
C TYR A 146 -4.73 3.62 -1.47
N SER A 147 -4.39 4.43 -2.46
CA SER A 147 -4.22 5.87 -2.27
C SER A 147 -5.37 6.63 -2.91
N ASP A 148 -6.11 7.38 -2.08
CA ASP A 148 -7.14 8.29 -2.53
C ASP A 148 -6.54 9.69 -2.71
N MET A 149 -6.20 10.04 -3.95
CA MET A 149 -5.55 11.32 -4.27
C MET A 149 -6.41 12.55 -3.90
N PRO A 150 -7.73 12.59 -4.14
CA PRO A 150 -8.57 13.72 -3.73
C PRO A 150 -8.54 14.02 -2.23
N SER A 151 -8.53 12.99 -1.37
CA SER A 151 -8.42 13.18 0.09
C SER A 151 -6.99 13.11 0.63
N GLN A 152 -6.00 12.93 -0.25
CA GLN A 152 -4.58 12.69 0.06
C GLN A 152 -4.39 11.66 1.18
N THR A 153 -5.21 10.61 1.15
CA THR A 153 -5.21 9.57 2.19
C THR A 153 -4.85 8.24 1.57
N THR A 154 -3.76 7.64 2.07
CA THR A 154 -3.42 6.24 1.77
C THR A 154 -4.07 5.34 2.81
N TYR A 155 -4.65 4.22 2.37
CA TYR A 155 -5.23 3.20 3.20
C TYR A 155 -4.41 1.93 3.08
N THR A 156 -4.21 1.22 4.17
CA THR A 156 -3.53 -0.07 4.19
C THR A 156 -4.36 -1.07 4.97
N CYS A 157 -4.38 -2.33 4.55
CA CYS A 157 -4.96 -3.43 5.32
C CYS A 157 -3.90 -4.51 5.58
N GLY A 158 -3.90 -5.06 6.78
CA GLY A 158 -2.90 -6.05 7.21
C GLY A 158 -3.51 -7.30 7.78
N GLU A 159 -2.66 -8.29 8.02
CA GLU A 159 -3.03 -9.53 8.72
C GLU A 159 -3.41 -9.30 10.20
N ASP A 160 -3.10 -8.13 10.75
CA ASP A 160 -3.58 -7.66 12.05
C ASP A 160 -5.11 -7.45 12.10
N GLY A 161 -5.80 -7.54 10.95
CA GLY A 161 -7.25 -7.38 10.84
C GLY A 161 -7.71 -5.92 10.86
N PHE A 162 -6.79 -4.96 10.78
CA PHE A 162 -7.11 -3.54 10.76
C PHE A 162 -6.97 -2.95 9.36
N VAL A 163 -7.74 -1.87 9.14
CA VAL A 163 -7.49 -0.91 8.06
C VAL A 163 -6.96 0.36 8.70
N ARG A 164 -5.83 0.86 8.22
CA ARG A 164 -5.21 2.11 8.67
C ARG A 164 -5.31 3.17 7.59
N ALA A 165 -5.46 4.43 8.00
CA ALA A 165 -5.49 5.58 7.11
C ALA A 165 -4.30 6.49 7.42
N TRP A 166 -3.59 6.89 6.38
CA TRP A 166 -2.36 7.65 6.42
C TRP A 166 -2.60 8.94 5.64
N LYS A 167 -2.57 10.07 6.34
CA LYS A 167 -2.56 11.39 5.72
C LYS A 167 -1.13 11.89 5.73
N LEU A 168 -0.66 12.34 4.58
CA LEU A 168 0.54 13.17 4.52
C LEU A 168 0.21 14.46 5.26
N ALA A 169 0.96 14.77 6.31
CA ALA A 169 0.86 16.08 6.93
C ALA A 169 1.27 17.10 5.87
N ASP A 170 0.40 18.08 5.61
CA ASP A 170 0.83 19.26 4.84
C ASP A 170 2.08 19.80 5.52
N ALA A 171 3.12 20.08 4.73
CA ALA A 171 4.40 20.60 5.22
C ALA A 171 4.28 21.96 5.95
N ASP A 172 3.08 22.52 6.06
CA ASP A 172 2.74 23.78 6.71
C ASP A 172 2.15 23.64 8.13
N GLU A 173 1.95 22.43 8.67
CA GLU A 173 1.56 22.24 10.08
C GLU A 173 2.73 21.70 10.92
N MET A 174 3.80 22.48 11.02
CA MET A 174 4.79 22.34 12.10
C MET A 174 5.18 23.70 12.68
N GLU A 175 4.36 24.21 13.61
CA GLU A 175 4.86 24.86 14.82
C GLU A 175 3.84 24.66 15.95
N VAL A 176 4.10 23.68 16.83
CA VAL A 176 3.68 23.80 18.23
C VAL A 176 4.96 23.72 19.06
N SER A 177 5.46 24.90 19.42
CA SER A 177 6.54 25.05 20.38
C SER A 177 6.09 24.53 21.75
N GLU A 178 6.84 23.58 22.29
CA GLU A 178 6.81 23.29 23.71
C GLU A 178 7.43 24.46 24.47
N GLY A 179 6.64 25.09 25.34
CA GLY A 179 7.14 25.86 26.47
C GLY A 179 6.47 27.19 26.67
N GLU A 180 5.52 27.26 27.59
CA GLU A 180 5.58 28.24 28.68
C GLU A 180 4.65 27.86 29.84
N ARG A 181 5.23 27.82 31.04
CA ARG A 181 4.56 27.59 32.32
C ARG A 181 4.39 28.95 33.04
N LEU A 182 3.21 29.12 33.66
CA LEU A 182 2.83 29.95 34.85
C LEU A 182 2.17 31.34 34.60
N PRO A 183 1.38 31.92 35.55
CA PRO A 183 0.75 31.38 36.78
C PRO A 183 -0.76 31.75 37.03
N SER A 184 -1.40 30.92 37.85
CA SER A 184 -2.51 31.14 38.82
C SER A 184 -3.59 32.24 38.63
N LYS A 185 -4.87 31.79 38.68
CA LYS A 185 -5.93 32.44 39.47
C LYS A 185 -6.82 31.39 40.17
N LYS A 186 -6.90 31.50 41.50
CA LYS A 186 -7.89 30.87 42.41
C LYS A 186 -9.31 31.35 42.01
N THR A 187 -10.47 30.77 42.30
CA THR A 187 -10.98 29.70 43.21
C THR A 187 -12.44 29.49 42.77
N LYS A 188 -12.98 28.25 42.76
CA LYS A 188 -14.31 27.98 43.34
C LYS A 188 -14.57 26.47 43.47
N GLN A 189 -14.96 26.13 44.69
CA GLN A 189 -15.32 24.81 45.21
C GLN A 189 -16.58 24.24 44.55
N GLU A 190 -16.83 22.97 44.89
CA GLU A 190 -18.09 22.21 44.79
C GLU A 190 -18.22 21.26 43.60
N LYS A 191 -17.81 20.00 43.83
CA LYS A 191 -18.50 18.76 43.38
C LYS A 191 -17.73 17.51 43.83
N LYS A 192 -17.63 17.31 45.15
CA LYS A 192 -17.05 16.07 45.73
C LYS A 192 -17.96 15.36 46.75
N GLY A 193 -19.19 15.82 46.95
CA GLY A 193 -20.17 15.17 47.83
C GLY A 193 -21.00 14.05 47.19
N ASP A 194 -21.15 14.04 45.86
CA ASP A 194 -22.21 13.27 45.19
C ASP A 194 -21.80 11.83 44.78
N ARG A 195 -20.53 11.45 45.00
CA ARG A 195 -20.02 10.13 44.60
C ARG A 195 -19.98 9.11 45.74
N GLU A 196 -20.10 9.56 47.00
CA GLU A 196 -20.02 8.68 48.17
C GLU A 196 -21.41 8.16 48.62
N GLU A 197 -22.48 8.93 48.43
CA GLU A 197 -23.86 8.49 48.72
C GLU A 197 -24.36 7.41 47.75
N ARG A 198 -23.99 7.48 46.47
CA ARG A 198 -24.38 6.47 45.47
C ARG A 198 -23.76 5.08 45.70
N ARG A 199 -22.62 4.98 46.40
CA ARG A 199 -22.01 3.70 46.77
C ARG A 199 -22.72 3.05 47.97
N LYS A 200 -23.09 3.83 48.99
CA LYS A 200 -23.79 3.32 50.19
C LYS A 200 -25.23 2.83 49.91
N HIS A 201 -25.93 3.40 48.92
CA HIS A 201 -27.28 2.94 48.57
C HIS A 201 -27.28 1.59 47.81
N LYS A 202 -26.19 1.22 47.13
CA LYS A 202 -26.13 -0.03 46.34
C LYS A 202 -25.82 -1.26 47.19
N GLU A 203 -25.14 -1.10 48.32
CA GLU A 203 -24.86 -2.20 49.27
C GLU A 203 -26.07 -2.55 50.15
N LYS A 204 -26.87 -1.58 50.60
CA LYS A 204 -28.07 -1.84 51.43
C LYS A 204 -29.19 -2.62 50.72
N LYS A 205 -29.21 -2.69 49.40
CA LYS A 205 -30.25 -3.41 48.63
C LYS A 205 -29.97 -4.91 48.42
N LYS A 206 -28.78 -5.40 48.78
CA LYS A 206 -28.40 -6.82 48.58
C LYS A 206 -28.64 -7.71 49.82
N GLU A 207 -28.96 -7.16 50.98
CA GLU A 207 -29.10 -7.92 52.24
C GLU A 207 -30.55 -8.34 52.58
N ARG A 208 -31.54 -8.12 51.71
CA ARG A 208 -32.93 -8.51 52.01
C ARG A 208 -33.58 -9.23 50.85
N PHE A 209 -33.22 -10.49 50.64
CA PHE A 209 -34.18 -11.51 50.19
C PHE A 209 -33.59 -12.92 50.38
N ASN A 210 -34.18 -13.72 51.28
CA ASN A 210 -34.03 -15.18 51.35
C ASN A 210 -35.43 -15.77 51.31
N PRO A 211 -35.82 -16.55 50.28
CA PRO A 211 -37.08 -17.28 50.30
C PRO A 211 -36.91 -18.64 51.00
N TYR A 212 -37.98 -19.06 51.68
CA TYR A 212 -38.23 -20.44 52.12
C TYR A 212 -38.40 -21.37 50.92
#